data_AF-A0AAD1SW61-F1
#
_entry.id   AF-A0AAD1SW61-F1
#
_cell.length_a   1.000
_cell.length_b   1.000
_cell.length_c   1.000
_cell.angle_alpha   90.00
_cell.angle_beta   90.00
_cell.angle_gamma   90.00
#
_symmetry.space_group_name_H-M   'P 1'
#
loop_
_entity.id
_entity.type
_entity.pdbx_description
1 polymer ?
#
loop_
_entity_poly.entity_id
_entity_poly.type
_entity_poly.pdbx_seq_one_letter_code
_entity_poly.pdbx_strand_id
1 'polypeptide(L)'
;MRDLLTTRNQNCWKELIEKETISRVTWKLNYDKEHPPNEFAIVRKRREMPIPNAGTPLPPLVNVPKHSLVTMSQEMDNEQADLQDFSEMRPVTPQTHHLLYDGFSKEGKGRSMYLKRRKEFAPELKYPHPVLSSWDYGWRLDDIVKEFRVPIHGRSKIVRDTFYSRNGILQEPSYTDRMLR
;
A
#
# COMPACT_ATOMS: atom_id res chain seq x y z
N MET A 1 -30.60 5.27 -2.49
CA MET A 1 -29.85 5.83 -3.64
C MET A 1 -30.21 7.28 -3.99
N ARG A 2 -31.14 7.97 -3.31
CA ARG A 2 -31.58 9.32 -3.72
C ARG A 2 -30.53 10.43 -3.47
N ASP A 3 -29.63 10.24 -2.51
CA ASP A 3 -28.67 11.29 -2.14
C ASP A 3 -27.38 11.27 -2.97
N LEU A 4 -27.11 10.21 -3.73
CA LEU A 4 -25.85 9.98 -4.45
C LEU A 4 -25.57 11.01 -5.57
N LEU A 5 -26.62 11.63 -6.14
CA LEU A 5 -26.52 12.59 -7.25
C LEU A 5 -26.78 14.05 -6.82
N THR A 6 -26.78 14.33 -5.51
CA THR A 6 -26.87 15.72 -5.04
C THR A 6 -25.57 16.47 -5.34
N THR A 7 -25.67 17.76 -5.71
CA THR A 7 -24.49 18.60 -5.97
C THR A 7 -23.52 18.63 -4.79
N ARG A 8 -24.07 18.63 -3.56
CA ARG A 8 -23.26 18.53 -2.33
C ARG A 8 -22.40 17.27 -2.30
N ASN A 9 -22.99 16.10 -2.57
CA ASN A 9 -22.24 14.85 -2.55
C ASN A 9 -21.23 14.78 -3.70
N GLN A 10 -21.60 15.25 -4.90
CA GLN A 10 -20.67 15.35 -6.04
C GLN A 10 -19.43 16.20 -5.69
N ASN A 11 -19.63 17.34 -5.03
CA ASN A 11 -18.52 18.19 -4.57
C ASN A 11 -17.66 17.47 -3.53
N CYS A 12 -18.29 16.78 -2.57
CA CYS A 12 -17.57 16.04 -1.54
C CYS A 12 -16.69 14.91 -2.14
N TRP A 13 -17.20 14.19 -3.15
CA TRP A 13 -16.41 13.21 -3.90
C TRP A 13 -15.27 13.85 -4.69
N LYS A 14 -15.52 15.00 -5.32
CA LYS A 14 -14.49 15.74 -6.05
C LYS A 14 -13.35 16.18 -5.11
N GLU A 15 -13.69 16.76 -3.97
CA GLU A 15 -12.72 17.15 -2.93
C GLU A 15 -11.92 15.95 -2.44
N LEU A 16 -12.57 14.79 -2.21
CA LEU A 16 -11.87 13.56 -1.82
C LEU A 16 -10.89 13.12 -2.90
N ILE A 17 -11.30 13.06 -4.16
CA ILE A 17 -10.42 12.65 -5.28
C ILE A 17 -9.23 13.61 -5.40
N GLU A 18 -9.47 14.92 -5.36
CA GLU A 18 -8.42 15.93 -5.44
C GLU A 18 -7.43 15.83 -4.28
N LYS A 19 -7.92 15.58 -3.06
CA LYS A 19 -7.07 15.37 -1.89
C LYS A 19 -6.18 14.12 -2.06
N GLU A 20 -6.74 13.04 -2.59
CA GLU A 20 -5.98 11.80 -2.83
C GLU A 20 -4.94 11.97 -3.95
N THR A 21 -5.29 12.66 -5.03
CA THR A 21 -4.33 12.92 -6.13
C THR A 21 -3.19 13.81 -5.67
N ILE A 22 -3.48 14.88 -4.93
CA ILE A 22 -2.46 15.77 -4.36
C ILE A 22 -1.53 14.98 -3.44
N SER A 23 -2.06 14.17 -2.52
CA SER A 23 -1.25 13.38 -1.58
C SER A 23 -0.28 12.43 -2.29
N ARG A 24 -0.71 11.80 -3.39
CA ARG A 24 0.16 10.93 -4.21
C ARG A 24 1.22 11.71 -4.96
N VAL A 25 0.87 12.87 -5.53
CA VAL A 25 1.81 13.73 -6.26
C VAL A 25 2.86 14.31 -5.31
N THR A 26 2.45 14.82 -4.15
CA THR A 26 3.38 15.38 -3.16
C THR A 26 4.34 14.32 -2.65
N TRP A 27 3.85 13.12 -2.34
CA TRP A 27 4.71 12.00 -1.94
C TRP A 27 5.74 11.68 -3.03
N LYS A 28 5.28 11.58 -4.28
CA LYS A 28 6.15 11.28 -5.42
C LYS A 28 7.24 12.35 -5.57
N LEU A 29 6.87 13.63 -5.55
CA LEU A 29 7.82 14.74 -5.65
C LEU A 29 8.88 14.74 -4.52
N ASN A 30 8.48 14.38 -3.30
CA ASN A 30 9.37 14.40 -2.14
C ASN A 30 10.31 13.18 -2.10
N TYR A 31 9.83 12.01 -2.52
CA TYR A 31 10.49 10.72 -2.27
C TYR A 31 10.91 9.95 -3.54
N ASP A 32 10.68 10.51 -4.75
CA ASP A 32 11.05 9.89 -6.03
C ASP A 32 12.51 9.43 -6.10
N LYS A 33 13.42 10.12 -5.38
CA LYS A 33 14.85 9.79 -5.35
C LYS A 33 15.20 8.63 -4.42
N GLU A 34 14.44 8.44 -3.34
CA GLU A 34 14.68 7.40 -2.33
C GLU A 34 14.02 6.07 -2.72
N HIS A 35 12.99 6.15 -3.56
CA HIS A 35 12.29 5.00 -4.11
C HIS A 35 12.25 5.12 -5.63
N PRO A 36 13.40 4.87 -6.31
CA PRO A 36 13.39 4.77 -7.75
C PRO A 36 12.35 3.71 -8.14
N PRO A 37 11.53 3.96 -9.18
CA PRO A 37 10.70 2.92 -9.75
C PRO A 37 11.62 1.72 -10.02
N ASN A 38 11.20 0.54 -9.57
CA ASN A 38 11.94 -0.73 -9.65
C ASN A 38 12.80 -0.73 -10.93
N GLU A 39 14.12 -0.91 -10.84
CA GLU A 39 15.08 -0.62 -11.94
C GLU A 39 14.75 -1.34 -13.27
N PHE A 40 13.92 -2.38 -13.21
CA PHE A 40 13.29 -3.05 -14.35
C PHE A 40 12.27 -2.21 -15.15
N ALA A 41 11.85 -1.05 -14.66
CA ALA A 41 10.88 -0.15 -15.30
C ALA A 41 11.54 0.90 -16.22
N ILE A 42 12.87 1.04 -16.20
CA ILE A 42 13.58 2.13 -16.90
C ILE A 42 14.27 1.63 -18.17
N VAL A 43 13.55 0.95 -19.06
CA VAL A 43 13.87 0.99 -20.50
C VAL A 43 12.58 1.10 -21.32
N ARG A 44 11.76 2.12 -21.04
CA ARG A 44 10.89 2.67 -22.08
C ARG A 44 11.77 3.41 -23.08
N LYS A 45 12.50 2.67 -23.92
CA LYS A 45 13.03 3.22 -25.17
C LYS A 45 11.78 3.72 -25.90
N ARG A 46 11.58 5.03 -26.00
CA ARG A 46 10.53 5.59 -26.85
C ARG A 46 10.75 4.99 -28.23
N ARG A 47 9.96 3.97 -28.57
CA ARG A 47 9.84 3.54 -29.95
C ARG A 47 9.05 4.67 -30.57
N GLU A 48 9.75 5.56 -31.26
CA GLU A 48 9.12 6.40 -32.27
C GLU A 48 8.53 5.43 -33.28
N MET A 49 7.27 5.06 -33.08
CA MET A 49 6.53 4.29 -34.06
C MET A 49 6.30 5.25 -35.22
N PRO A 50 6.85 4.98 -36.42
CA PRO A 50 6.49 5.77 -37.59
C PRO A 50 4.98 5.60 -37.77
N ILE A 51 4.25 6.71 -37.78
CA ILE A 51 2.82 6.72 -38.08
C ILE A 51 2.67 6.08 -39.47
N PRO A 52 2.02 4.91 -39.63
CA PRO A 52 1.88 4.31 -40.94
C PRO A 52 0.90 5.15 -41.75
N ASN A 53 1.39 5.72 -42.85
CA ASN A 53 0.55 6.39 -43.84
C ASN A 53 -0.53 5.40 -44.32
N ALA A 54 -1.78 5.86 -44.32
CA ALA A 54 -2.94 5.09 -44.77
C ALA A 54 -2.79 4.70 -46.25
N GLY A 55 -2.49 3.43 -46.50
CA GLY A 55 -2.41 2.81 -47.82
C GLY A 55 -2.27 1.29 -47.69
N THR A 56 -3.41 0.59 -47.83
CA THR A 56 -3.69 -0.85 -48.10
C THR A 56 -2.57 -1.74 -48.68
N PRO A 57 -2.65 -3.11 -48.66
CA PRO A 57 -3.77 -3.97 -48.26
C PRO A 57 -3.40 -5.11 -47.26
N LEU A 58 -4.41 -5.76 -46.69
CA LEU A 58 -4.27 -6.95 -45.83
C LEU A 58 -3.61 -8.12 -46.61
N PRO A 59 -2.71 -8.91 -45.99
CA PRO A 59 -2.20 -10.14 -46.58
C PRO A 59 -3.25 -11.27 -46.55
N PRO A 60 -3.16 -12.26 -47.47
CA PRO A 60 -4.17 -13.30 -47.60
C PRO A 60 -4.08 -14.31 -46.46
N LEU A 61 -5.24 -14.88 -46.10
CA LEU A 61 -5.40 -15.91 -45.07
C LEU A 61 -4.59 -17.17 -45.46
N VAL A 62 -3.50 -17.45 -44.74
CA VAL A 62 -2.72 -18.67 -44.90
C VAL A 62 -3.26 -19.75 -43.97
N ASN A 63 -3.73 -20.85 -44.56
CA ASN A 63 -4.14 -22.08 -43.89
C ASN A 63 -2.96 -22.70 -43.12
N VAL A 64 -3.16 -23.06 -41.84
CA VAL A 64 -2.14 -23.72 -41.02
C VAL A 64 -2.46 -25.21 -40.83
N PRO A 65 -1.56 -26.15 -41.16
CA PRO A 65 -1.58 -27.48 -40.58
C PRO A 65 -0.46 -27.70 -39.55
N LYS A 66 -0.92 -27.96 -38.31
CA LYS A 66 -0.43 -28.84 -37.22
C LYS A 66 1.08 -29.02 -36.95
N HIS A 67 1.42 -28.63 -35.71
CA HIS A 67 2.35 -29.23 -34.75
C HIS A 67 3.66 -29.85 -35.25
N SER A 68 4.77 -29.22 -34.88
CA SER A 68 5.95 -29.96 -34.43
C SER A 68 6.61 -29.25 -33.25
N LEU A 69 7.09 -30.08 -32.33
CA LEU A 69 7.67 -29.75 -31.04
C LEU A 69 8.92 -28.89 -31.20
N VAL A 70 8.92 -27.71 -30.60
CA VAL A 70 10.12 -26.88 -30.44
C VAL A 70 10.28 -26.51 -28.97
N THR A 71 11.41 -26.95 -28.43
CA THR A 71 12.12 -26.51 -27.24
C THR A 71 11.79 -25.07 -26.82
N MET A 72 11.11 -24.91 -25.68
CA MET A 72 10.84 -23.60 -25.08
C MET A 72 11.94 -23.29 -24.06
N SER A 73 13.03 -22.73 -24.55
CA SER A 73 13.99 -21.98 -23.75
C SER A 73 13.49 -20.53 -23.64
N GLN A 74 13.19 -20.10 -22.41
CA GLN A 74 13.35 -18.73 -21.92
C GLN A 74 12.75 -17.57 -22.75
N GLU A 75 11.43 -17.38 -22.67
CA GLU A 75 10.79 -16.05 -22.83
C GLU A 75 9.58 -15.98 -21.88
N MET A 76 9.82 -15.87 -20.57
CA MET A 76 8.74 -15.68 -19.57
C MET A 76 8.87 -14.41 -18.72
N ASP A 77 9.93 -13.62 -18.89
CA ASP A 77 10.25 -12.55 -17.94
C ASP A 77 9.72 -11.17 -18.35
N ASN A 78 9.21 -11.00 -19.58
CA ASN A 78 8.90 -9.67 -20.12
C ASN A 78 7.43 -9.23 -19.95
N GLU A 79 6.45 -10.14 -19.98
CA GLU A 79 5.03 -9.76 -19.78
C GLU A 79 4.64 -9.60 -18.31
N GLN A 80 5.38 -10.23 -17.39
CA GLN A 80 5.17 -10.04 -15.96
C GLN A 80 5.59 -8.64 -15.49
N ALA A 81 6.53 -8.01 -16.20
CA ALA A 81 6.98 -6.64 -15.90
C ALA A 81 5.90 -5.59 -16.19
N ASP A 82 5.14 -5.75 -17.28
CA ASP A 82 4.07 -4.81 -17.66
C ASP A 82 2.85 -4.87 -16.70
N LEU A 83 2.60 -6.02 -16.05
CA LEU A 83 1.55 -6.15 -15.02
C LEU A 83 2.04 -5.78 -13.61
N GLN A 84 3.34 -5.81 -13.36
CA GLN A 84 3.92 -5.34 -12.09
C GLN A 84 3.75 -3.84 -11.90
N ASP A 85 3.69 -3.06 -12.98
CA ASP A 85 3.47 -1.59 -12.96
C ASP A 85 2.08 -1.21 -12.38
N PHE A 86 1.12 -2.16 -12.36
CA PHE A 86 -0.21 -1.97 -11.77
C PHE A 86 -0.37 -2.60 -10.38
N SER A 87 0.65 -3.28 -9.85
CA SER A 87 0.54 -3.91 -8.53
C SER A 87 0.70 -2.87 -7.42
N GLU A 88 -0.41 -2.53 -6.77
CA GLU A 88 -0.46 -1.53 -5.69
C GLU A 88 0.44 -1.90 -4.48
N MET A 89 0.75 -3.18 -4.31
CA MET A 89 1.57 -3.70 -3.21
C MET A 89 2.90 -4.27 -3.70
N ARG A 90 3.93 -4.15 -2.85
CA ARG A 90 5.21 -4.83 -3.03
C ARG A 90 5.03 -6.35 -2.97
N PRO A 91 5.81 -7.12 -3.75
CA PRO A 91 5.73 -8.58 -3.76
C PRO A 91 6.03 -9.16 -2.38
N VAL A 92 5.41 -10.31 -2.09
CA VAL A 92 5.54 -10.98 -0.80
C VAL A 92 6.66 -12.01 -0.85
N THR A 93 7.32 -12.25 0.30
CA THR A 93 8.34 -13.30 0.40
C THR A 93 7.77 -14.66 0.00
N PRO A 94 8.53 -15.51 -0.73
CA PRO A 94 8.05 -16.81 -1.20
C PRO A 94 7.51 -17.70 -0.07
N GLN A 95 8.14 -17.64 1.11
CA GLN A 95 7.69 -18.35 2.30
C GLN A 95 6.29 -17.95 2.75
N THR A 96 6.00 -16.64 2.77
CA THR A 96 4.68 -16.15 3.14
C THR A 96 3.68 -16.43 2.02
N HIS A 97 4.09 -16.32 0.75
CA HIS A 97 3.27 -16.67 -0.40
C HIS A 97 2.86 -18.15 -0.40
N HIS A 98 3.74 -19.06 0.00
CA HIS A 98 3.44 -20.50 0.14
C HIS A 98 2.26 -20.76 1.09
N LEU A 99 2.10 -19.95 2.15
CA LEU A 99 0.97 -20.08 3.07
C LEU A 99 -0.39 -19.96 2.37
N LEU A 100 -0.50 -19.29 1.22
CA LEU A 100 -1.77 -19.23 0.47
C LEU A 100 -2.29 -20.60 0.06
N TYR A 101 -1.39 -21.55 -0.16
CA TYR A 101 -1.67 -22.89 -0.67
C TYR A 101 -1.52 -23.97 0.41
N ASP A 102 -1.17 -23.60 1.64
CA ASP A 102 -1.00 -24.52 2.75
C ASP A 102 -2.31 -24.76 3.51
N GLY A 103 -3.06 -25.80 3.12
CA GLY A 103 -4.29 -26.23 3.80
C GLY A 103 -5.50 -25.30 3.59
N PHE A 104 -6.49 -25.38 4.49
CA PHE A 104 -7.78 -24.71 4.34
C PHE A 104 -8.00 -23.55 5.34
N SER A 105 -8.57 -22.45 4.85
CA SER A 105 -8.87 -21.25 5.66
C SER A 105 -9.83 -21.51 6.83
N LYS A 106 -10.73 -22.49 6.70
CA LYS A 106 -11.72 -22.84 7.76
C LYS A 106 -11.05 -23.39 9.02
N GLU A 107 -9.92 -24.07 8.87
CA GLU A 107 -9.10 -24.59 9.98
C GLU A 107 -8.11 -23.54 10.50
N GLY A 108 -8.22 -22.30 10.01
CA GLY A 108 -7.29 -21.24 10.33
C GLY A 108 -5.95 -21.35 9.62
N LYS A 109 -5.80 -22.21 8.60
CA LYS A 109 -4.59 -22.35 7.75
C LYS A 109 -4.74 -21.58 6.44
N GLY A 110 -3.84 -21.77 5.49
CA GLY A 110 -3.99 -21.25 4.14
C GLY A 110 -3.99 -19.73 4.08
N ARG A 111 -4.97 -19.19 3.35
CA ARG A 111 -5.18 -17.74 3.19
C ARG A 111 -5.40 -17.02 4.53
N SER A 112 -5.99 -17.68 5.53
CA SER A 112 -6.20 -17.07 6.85
C SER A 112 -4.86 -16.78 7.54
N MET A 113 -3.94 -17.76 7.53
CA MET A 113 -2.57 -17.57 8.03
C MET A 113 -1.81 -16.53 7.23
N TYR A 114 -1.92 -16.55 5.90
CA TYR A 114 -1.31 -15.54 5.04
C TYR A 114 -1.72 -14.12 5.44
N LEU A 115 -3.02 -13.86 5.60
CA LEU A 115 -3.52 -12.53 5.97
C LEU A 115 -3.06 -12.13 7.38
N LYS A 116 -3.06 -13.07 8.33
CA LYS A 116 -2.57 -12.82 9.69
C LYS A 116 -1.10 -12.43 9.69
N ARG A 117 -0.27 -13.21 8.98
CA ARG A 117 1.16 -12.92 8.79
C ARG A 117 1.38 -11.59 8.09
N ARG A 118 0.61 -11.30 7.03
CA ARG A 118 0.73 -10.05 6.26
C ARG A 118 0.28 -8.82 7.06
N LYS A 119 -0.61 -8.98 8.03
CA LYS A 119 -1.05 -7.91 8.95
C LYS A 119 0.05 -7.46 9.91
N GLU A 120 0.95 -8.36 10.32
CA GLU A 120 2.07 -8.05 11.24
C GLU A 120 3.08 -7.07 10.64
N PHE A 121 3.18 -7.01 9.31
CA PHE A 121 4.09 -6.08 8.63
C PHE A 121 3.52 -4.66 8.59
N ALA A 122 4.39 -3.69 8.86
CA ALA A 122 4.11 -2.27 8.68
C ALA A 122 3.66 -1.96 7.23
N PRO A 123 2.75 -0.99 7.04
CA PRO A 123 2.25 -0.66 5.71
C PRO A 123 3.35 -0.16 4.77
N GLU A 124 4.40 0.48 5.28
CA GLU A 124 5.57 0.94 4.51
C GLU A 124 6.36 -0.19 3.84
N LEU A 125 6.37 -1.38 4.45
CA LEU A 125 6.99 -2.57 3.85
C LEU A 125 6.09 -3.22 2.79
N LYS A 126 4.79 -2.90 2.80
CA LYS A 126 3.78 -3.51 1.94
C LYS A 126 3.48 -2.65 0.72
N TYR A 127 3.50 -1.34 0.87
CA TYR A 127 3.14 -0.40 -0.19
C TYR A 127 4.33 0.50 -0.49
N PRO A 128 4.60 0.79 -1.77
CA PRO A 128 5.68 1.70 -2.14
C PRO A 128 5.44 3.11 -1.62
N HIS A 129 4.19 3.56 -1.61
CA HIS A 129 3.73 4.89 -1.22
C HIS A 129 2.41 4.81 -0.45
N PRO A 130 2.01 5.85 0.30
CA PRO A 130 0.69 5.93 0.89
C PRO A 130 -0.37 5.89 -0.22
N VAL A 131 -1.33 4.99 -0.07
CA VAL A 131 -2.43 4.83 -1.05
C VAL A 131 -3.51 5.88 -0.84
N LEU A 132 -3.73 6.24 0.43
CA LEU A 132 -4.80 7.09 0.91
C LEU A 132 -4.26 8.28 1.72
N SER A 133 -4.95 9.41 1.69
CA SER A 133 -4.57 10.63 2.42
C SER A 133 -4.56 10.47 3.93
N SER A 134 -5.31 9.50 4.47
CA SER A 134 -5.27 9.19 5.90
C SER A 134 -3.99 8.48 6.33
N TRP A 135 -3.26 7.86 5.40
CA TRP A 135 -1.99 7.19 5.71
C TRP A 135 -0.84 8.17 5.84
N ASP A 136 -0.99 9.40 5.32
CA ASP A 136 0.00 10.47 5.50
C ASP A 136 0.32 10.68 6.99
N TYR A 137 -0.69 10.52 7.85
CA TYR A 137 -0.50 10.48 9.29
C TYR A 137 0.18 9.18 9.72
N GLY A 138 1.42 9.31 10.18
CA GLY A 138 2.19 8.18 10.73
C GLY A 138 2.99 7.40 9.70
N TRP A 139 2.90 7.73 8.41
CA TRP A 139 3.81 7.18 7.41
C TRP A 139 5.24 7.61 7.70
N ARG A 140 6.15 6.63 7.81
CA ARG A 140 7.58 6.82 8.12
C ARG A 140 7.82 7.60 9.40
N LEU A 141 6.93 7.45 10.38
CA LEU A 141 7.08 8.12 11.67
C LEU A 141 8.38 7.68 12.39
N ASP A 142 8.81 6.44 12.16
CA ASP A 142 10.03 5.86 12.72
C ASP A 142 11.30 6.62 12.28
N ASP A 143 11.32 7.22 11.09
CA ASP A 143 12.47 8.00 10.59
C ASP A 143 12.61 9.34 11.33
N ILE A 144 11.48 9.93 11.69
CA ILE A 144 11.39 11.25 12.32
C ILE A 144 11.53 11.11 13.84
N VAL A 145 10.85 10.13 14.44
CA VAL A 145 10.76 9.93 15.89
C VAL A 145 11.58 8.71 16.30
N LYS A 146 12.90 8.88 16.32
CA LYS A 146 13.84 7.81 16.70
C LYS A 146 13.71 7.34 18.15
N GLU A 147 13.30 8.23 19.04
CA GLU A 147 13.11 7.93 20.46
C GLU A 147 11.72 8.38 20.90
N PHE A 148 10.76 7.47 20.88
CA PHE A 148 9.48 7.70 21.57
C PHE A 148 9.68 7.51 23.08
N ARG A 149 10.16 8.56 23.75
CA ARG A 149 10.27 8.55 25.21
C ARG A 149 8.89 8.77 25.80
N VAL A 150 8.25 7.68 26.24
CA VAL A 150 7.08 7.79 27.09
C VAL A 150 7.54 8.51 28.36
N PRO A 151 6.95 9.66 28.73
CA PRO A 151 7.37 10.36 29.94
C PRO A 151 7.09 9.44 31.14
N ILE A 152 8.15 9.13 31.89
CA ILE A 152 8.14 8.19 33.04
C ILE A 152 7.00 8.54 34.02
N HIS A 153 6.72 9.84 34.19
CA HIS A 153 5.73 10.36 35.13
C HIS A 153 4.53 11.05 34.44
N GLY A 154 4.43 11.01 33.11
CA GLY A 154 3.52 11.87 32.34
C GLY A 154 2.20 11.22 31.90
N ARG A 155 2.02 9.90 32.12
CA ARG A 155 0.84 9.17 31.61
C ARG A 155 -0.49 9.65 32.20
N SER A 156 -0.43 10.27 33.38
CA SER A 156 -1.62 10.62 34.14
C SER A 156 -1.76 12.12 34.36
N LYS A 157 -0.77 12.96 34.02
CA LYS A 157 -0.82 14.39 34.38
C LYS A 157 -1.92 15.13 33.62
N ILE A 158 -1.98 14.95 32.30
CA ILE A 158 -3.04 15.56 31.47
C ILE A 158 -4.41 15.04 31.89
N VAL A 159 -4.56 13.72 32.09
CA VAL A 159 -5.83 13.13 32.55
C VAL A 159 -6.20 13.61 33.98
N ARG A 160 -5.25 13.71 34.91
CA ARG A 160 -5.49 14.28 36.26
C ARG A 160 -5.94 15.74 36.18
N ASP A 161 -5.20 16.56 35.46
CA ASP A 161 -5.44 18.00 35.39
C ASP A 161 -6.74 18.33 34.62
N THR A 162 -7.12 17.51 33.63
CA THR A 162 -8.31 17.76 32.78
C THR A 162 -9.56 17.03 33.26
N PHE A 163 -9.47 15.78 33.70
CA PHE A 163 -10.63 14.96 34.07
C PHE A 163 -10.94 15.00 35.57
N TYR A 164 -9.93 15.04 36.43
CA TYR A 164 -10.07 15.03 37.89
C TYR A 164 -9.85 16.44 38.48
N SER A 165 -10.64 17.39 37.98
CA SER A 165 -10.65 18.75 38.51
C SER A 165 -11.19 18.82 39.96
N ARG A 166 -10.97 19.96 40.62
CA ARG A 166 -11.20 20.25 42.05
C ARG A 166 -12.60 19.89 42.59
N ASN A 167 -13.60 19.67 41.72
CA ASN A 167 -15.00 19.40 42.09
C ASN A 167 -15.57 18.14 41.40
N GLY A 168 -14.84 17.01 41.35
CA GLY A 168 -15.27 15.85 40.56
C GLY A 168 -15.20 14.50 41.24
N ILE A 169 -14.01 13.91 41.36
CA ILE A 169 -13.83 12.56 41.91
C ILE A 169 -12.45 12.50 42.58
N LEU A 170 -12.41 12.11 43.85
CA LEU A 170 -11.15 11.91 44.59
C LEU A 170 -10.40 10.70 44.00
N GLN A 171 -9.16 10.89 43.55
CA GLN A 171 -8.25 9.77 43.32
C GLN A 171 -7.77 9.25 44.67
N GLU A 172 -8.29 8.11 45.10
CA GLU A 172 -7.61 7.34 46.15
C GLU A 172 -6.30 6.78 45.58
N PRO A 173 -5.14 7.05 46.20
CA PRO A 173 -3.87 6.56 45.71
C PRO A 173 -3.84 5.03 45.80
N SER A 174 -3.66 4.36 44.66
CA SER A 174 -3.53 2.92 44.61
C SER A 174 -2.21 2.46 45.26
N TYR A 175 -2.17 1.21 45.69
CA TYR A 175 -0.99 0.61 46.34
C TYR A 175 0.29 0.76 45.50
N THR A 176 0.18 0.68 44.17
CA THR A 176 1.31 0.82 43.24
C THR A 176 1.90 2.24 43.21
N ASP A 177 1.10 3.28 43.48
CA ASP A 177 1.59 4.66 43.53
C ASP A 177 2.48 4.91 44.77
N ARG A 178 2.36 4.10 45.82
CA ARG A 178 3.18 4.21 47.05
C ARG A 178 4.54 3.53 46.94
N MET A 179 4.71 2.62 45.98
CA MET A 179 5.95 1.85 45.81
C MET A 179 7.04 2.56 44.99
N LEU A 180 6.74 3.76 44.47
CA LEU A 180 7.64 4.54 43.61
C LEU A 180 8.27 5.74 44.33
N ARG A 181 8.30 5.75 45.67
CA ARG A 181 8.89 6.81 46.48
C ARG A 181 10.25 6.42 47.03
#